data_AF-A0A419SV64-F1
#
_entry.id   AF-A0A419SV64-F1
#
_cell.length_a   1.000
_cell.length_b   1.000
_cell.length_c   1.000
_cell.angle_alpha   90.00
_cell.angle_beta   90.00
_cell.angle_gamma   90.00
#
_symmetry.space_group_name_H-M   'P 1'
#
loop_
_entity.id
_entity.type
_entity.pdbx_description
1 polymer ?
#
loop_
_entity_poly.entity_id
_entity_poly.type
_entity_poly.pdbx_seq_one_letter_code
_entity_poly.pdbx_strand_id
1 'polypeptide(L)'
;MSVKVAINGFGRIGRNVLRVMMEDKVEELDVVAINNPGKVEELAHLFKYDSCFGKFEGTVDTEGEYIVVNGKKIRVYSEMDPENLPWGDLGVDIVIESTGVFRDREGASKHIKAGAKKVIISAPAKGEDVTVVMGVNEEDYDPANHHIVSNASCTTNCLAPVAKVVLEKLGVKKGLMTTVHSYTNDQRILDGTHQKDLRRARAAAESIIPTTTGAAKAVALVLPELKGKLNGMAMRVPTPTVSVVDVTFEVEKETTAEEVNKILKEAAEGELKGILGYSEEPLVSIDYRKDPRSSIVDGLSTMVIDKMVKIVSWYDNEWGYSARVVDLAKYIASKGL
;
A
#
# COMPACT_ATOMS: atom_id res chain seq x y z
N MET A 1 -4.57 22.23 14.76
CA MET A 1 -3.13 21.94 14.73
C MET A 1 -2.92 20.79 13.76
N SER A 2 -1.85 20.82 12.96
CA SER A 2 -1.48 19.70 12.11
C SER A 2 -1.02 18.51 12.98
N VAL A 3 -1.31 17.30 12.52
CA VAL A 3 -0.88 16.06 13.19
C VAL A 3 0.58 15.79 12.87
N LYS A 4 1.41 15.60 13.90
CA LYS A 4 2.84 15.39 13.70
C LYS A 4 3.12 13.95 13.31
N VAL A 5 3.75 13.77 12.16
CA VAL A 5 4.06 12.46 11.59
C VAL A 5 5.57 12.22 11.59
N ALA A 6 5.98 11.00 11.92
CA ALA A 6 7.32 10.52 11.65
C ALA A 6 7.28 9.33 10.68
N ILE A 7 8.29 9.22 9.81
CA ILE A 7 8.43 8.10 8.88
C ILE A 7 9.62 7.25 9.33
N ASN A 8 9.36 6.00 9.73
CA ASN A 8 10.40 5.02 10.03
C ASN A 8 10.64 4.15 8.79
N GLY A 9 11.88 4.14 8.28
CA GLY A 9 12.26 3.50 7.03
C GLY A 9 12.02 4.40 5.81
N PHE A 10 13.04 5.12 5.38
CA PHE A 10 12.97 6.01 4.21
C PHE A 10 13.34 5.30 2.90
N GLY A 11 12.80 4.08 2.74
CA GLY A 11 12.91 3.24 1.55
C GLY A 11 11.95 3.65 0.44
N ARG A 12 11.57 2.70 -0.44
CA ARG A 12 10.61 2.96 -1.54
C ARG A 12 9.29 3.56 -1.02
N ILE A 13 8.64 2.89 -0.06
CA ILE A 13 7.35 3.34 0.47
C ILE A 13 7.49 4.62 1.29
N GLY A 14 8.42 4.70 2.25
CA GLY A 14 8.59 5.92 3.06
C GLY A 14 8.86 7.18 2.24
N ARG A 15 9.66 7.08 1.16
CA ARG A 15 9.87 8.21 0.23
C ARG A 15 8.61 8.56 -0.55
N ASN A 16 7.88 7.57 -1.06
CA ASN A 16 6.67 7.81 -1.82
C ASN A 16 5.54 8.39 -0.95
N VAL A 17 5.43 7.97 0.31
CA VAL A 17 4.51 8.56 1.29
C VAL A 17 4.80 10.05 1.48
N LEU A 18 6.07 10.42 1.74
CA LEU A 18 6.45 11.83 1.82
C LEU A 18 6.16 12.56 0.51
N ARG A 19 6.43 11.91 -0.63
CA ARG A 19 6.26 12.50 -1.95
C ARG A 19 4.78 12.80 -2.24
N VAL A 20 3.88 11.86 -1.95
CA VAL A 20 2.43 12.05 -2.03
C VAL A 20 2.01 13.23 -1.14
N MET A 21 2.43 13.25 0.13
CA MET A 21 2.08 14.36 1.04
C MET A 21 2.51 15.73 0.49
N MET A 22 3.68 15.82 -0.14
CA MET A 22 4.21 17.09 -0.66
C MET A 22 3.61 17.49 -2.00
N GLU A 23 3.40 16.54 -2.92
CA GLU A 23 2.81 16.80 -4.24
C GLU A 23 1.32 17.15 -4.12
N ASP A 24 0.59 16.46 -3.24
CA ASP A 24 -0.84 16.71 -2.98
C ASP A 24 -1.07 17.86 -1.99
N LYS A 25 0.02 18.48 -1.48
CA LYS A 25 -0.01 19.61 -0.53
C LYS A 25 -0.88 19.30 0.70
N VAL A 26 -0.64 18.14 1.31
CA VAL A 26 -1.35 17.68 2.50
C VAL A 26 -0.93 18.52 3.70
N GLU A 27 -1.80 19.46 4.12
CA GLU A 27 -1.53 20.38 5.23
C GLU A 27 -1.90 19.80 6.61
N GLU A 28 -2.78 18.79 6.64
CA GLU A 28 -3.25 18.21 7.91
C GLU A 28 -2.17 17.35 8.59
N LEU A 29 -1.17 16.88 7.83
CA LEU A 29 -0.09 16.01 8.29
C LEU A 29 1.27 16.73 8.21
N ASP A 30 1.90 16.90 9.37
CA ASP A 30 3.18 17.56 9.50
C ASP A 30 4.31 16.54 9.70
N VAL A 31 5.01 16.16 8.62
CA VAL A 31 6.19 15.30 8.75
C VAL A 31 7.33 16.04 9.44
N VAL A 32 7.61 15.67 10.70
CA VAL A 32 8.62 16.30 11.55
C VAL A 32 9.94 15.51 11.61
N ALA A 33 9.89 14.21 11.35
CA ALA A 33 11.05 13.34 11.44
C ALA A 33 11.02 12.18 10.45
N ILE A 34 12.23 11.77 10.04
CA ILE A 34 12.51 10.56 9.27
C ILE A 34 13.56 9.76 10.03
N ASN A 35 13.39 8.45 10.17
CA ASN A 35 14.44 7.56 10.65
C ASN A 35 14.85 6.57 9.55
N ASN A 36 16.11 6.60 9.13
CA ASN A 36 16.67 5.64 8.18
C ASN A 36 18.20 5.60 8.28
N PRO A 37 18.84 4.41 8.27
CA PRO A 37 20.29 4.32 8.17
C PRO A 37 20.82 4.99 6.90
N GLY A 38 21.86 5.80 7.01
CA GLY A 38 22.51 6.47 5.87
C GLY A 38 22.73 7.96 6.09
N LYS A 39 23.37 8.62 5.12
CA LYS A 39 23.64 10.06 5.20
C LYS A 39 22.45 10.88 4.72
N VAL A 40 22.24 12.06 5.32
CA VAL A 40 21.13 12.97 4.99
C VAL A 40 21.15 13.34 3.50
N GLU A 41 22.33 13.59 2.93
CA GLU A 41 22.52 13.93 1.52
C GLU A 41 22.13 12.79 0.58
N GLU A 42 22.40 11.53 0.97
CA GLU A 42 22.02 10.35 0.21
C GLU A 42 20.50 10.18 0.19
N LEU A 43 19.85 10.34 1.35
CA LEU A 43 18.40 10.27 1.49
C LEU A 43 17.70 11.39 0.71
N ALA A 44 18.21 12.62 0.79
CA ALA A 44 17.71 13.76 0.03
C ALA A 44 17.88 13.54 -1.48
N HIS A 45 19.02 13.00 -1.91
CA HIS A 45 19.26 12.66 -3.31
C HIS A 45 18.27 11.63 -3.84
N LEU A 46 18.06 10.53 -3.09
CA LEU A 46 17.12 9.46 -3.45
C LEU A 46 15.64 9.89 -3.38
N PHE A 47 15.32 10.92 -2.59
CA PHE A 47 14.00 11.55 -2.62
C PHE A 47 13.83 12.46 -3.84
N LYS A 48 14.87 13.23 -4.20
CA LYS A 48 14.86 14.17 -5.33
C LYS A 48 14.79 13.47 -6.68
N TYR A 49 15.44 12.32 -6.84
CA TYR A 49 15.55 11.60 -8.11
C TYR A 49 15.02 10.17 -7.97
N ASP A 50 13.95 9.84 -8.69
CA ASP A 50 13.37 8.51 -8.72
C ASP A 50 13.31 7.95 -10.15
N SER A 51 13.77 6.72 -10.37
CA SER A 51 13.77 6.09 -11.70
C SER A 51 12.38 5.74 -12.21
N CYS A 52 11.40 5.50 -11.31
CA CYS A 52 10.03 5.20 -11.69
C CYS A 52 9.22 6.50 -11.83
N PHE A 53 9.32 7.40 -10.84
CA PHE A 53 8.46 8.58 -10.74
C PHE A 53 9.11 9.90 -11.17
N GLY A 54 10.32 9.83 -11.73
CA GLY A 54 11.06 11.00 -12.17
C GLY A 54 11.56 11.88 -11.03
N LYS A 55 12.03 13.07 -11.39
CA LYS A 55 12.50 14.08 -10.44
C LYS A 55 11.31 14.63 -9.64
N PHE A 56 11.50 14.84 -8.34
CA PHE A 56 10.51 15.51 -7.50
C PHE A 56 10.23 16.94 -7.98
N GLU A 57 8.95 17.31 -8.03
CA GLU A 57 8.48 18.64 -8.46
C GLU A 57 8.45 19.60 -7.26
N GLY A 58 9.63 20.08 -6.88
CA GLY A 58 9.81 21.01 -5.76
C GLY A 58 11.29 21.24 -5.43
N THR A 59 11.55 21.85 -4.28
CA THR A 59 12.92 22.00 -3.77
C THR A 59 13.25 20.91 -2.78
N VAL A 60 14.47 20.38 -2.88
CA VAL A 60 15.03 19.39 -1.98
C VAL A 60 16.48 19.77 -1.74
N ASP A 61 16.75 20.17 -0.50
CA ASP A 61 18.04 20.61 0.02
C ASP A 61 18.34 19.90 1.34
N THR A 62 19.53 20.13 1.89
CA THR A 62 19.97 19.57 3.17
C THR A 62 20.58 20.65 4.04
N GLU A 63 20.33 20.58 5.35
CA GLU A 63 20.91 21.50 6.34
C GLU A 63 21.29 20.70 7.59
N GLY A 64 22.56 20.28 7.69
CA GLY A 64 23.03 19.46 8.82
C GLY A 64 22.26 18.15 8.93
N GLU A 65 21.56 17.94 10.04
CA GLU A 65 20.74 16.75 10.31
C GLU A 65 19.33 16.80 9.66
N TYR A 66 19.07 17.74 8.76
CA TYR A 66 17.74 17.98 8.19
C TYR A 66 17.72 17.79 6.67
N ILE A 67 16.66 17.16 6.17
CA ILE A 67 16.23 17.31 4.78
C ILE A 67 15.26 18.49 4.74
N VAL A 68 15.42 19.37 3.76
CA VAL A 68 14.56 20.54 3.56
C VAL A 68 13.77 20.33 2.27
N VAL A 69 12.46 20.08 2.39
CA VAL A 69 11.57 19.87 1.24
C VAL A 69 10.61 21.04 1.14
N ASN A 70 10.61 21.76 0.02
CA ASN A 70 9.76 22.96 -0.17
C ASN A 70 9.88 23.97 0.99
N GLY A 71 11.09 24.14 1.53
CA GLY A 71 11.37 25.02 2.67
C GLY A 71 11.05 24.43 4.06
N LYS A 72 10.43 23.25 4.13
CA LYS A 72 10.10 22.57 5.39
C LYS A 72 11.25 21.69 5.86
N LYS A 73 11.74 21.93 7.08
CA LYS A 73 12.80 21.15 7.73
C LYS A 73 12.24 19.86 8.33
N ILE A 74 12.82 18.73 7.96
CA ILE A 74 12.48 17.39 8.47
C ILE A 74 13.76 16.80 9.04
N ARG A 75 13.78 16.49 10.35
CA ARG A 75 14.97 15.94 10.98
C ARG A 75 15.17 14.48 10.60
N VAL A 76 16.40 14.11 10.31
CA VAL A 76 16.80 12.73 10.00
C VAL A 76 17.49 12.10 11.20
N TYR A 77 17.07 10.89 11.52
CA TYR A 77 17.68 10.00 12.51
C TYR A 77 18.23 8.74 11.82
N SER A 78 19.20 8.10 12.48
CA SER A 78 19.79 6.83 12.05
C SER A 78 19.87 5.87 13.24
N GLU A 79 18.71 5.61 13.85
CA GLU A 79 18.55 4.70 14.99
C GLU A 79 18.02 3.34 14.51
N MET A 80 18.59 2.27 15.05
CA MET A 80 18.24 0.89 14.69
C MET A 80 17.13 0.31 15.58
N ASP A 81 17.07 0.73 16.85
CA ASP A 81 16.01 0.34 17.77
C ASP A 81 14.96 1.46 17.92
N PRO A 82 13.74 1.26 17.42
CA PRO A 82 12.69 2.29 17.48
C PRO A 82 12.36 2.81 18.88
N GLU A 83 12.67 2.05 19.94
CA GLU A 83 12.42 2.44 21.34
C GLU A 83 13.34 3.59 21.79
N ASN A 84 14.49 3.79 21.13
CA ASN A 84 15.44 4.86 21.43
C ASN A 84 15.15 6.18 20.68
N LEU A 85 14.15 6.18 19.79
CA LEU A 85 13.82 7.37 19.02
C LEU A 85 13.08 8.40 19.89
N PRO A 86 13.33 9.71 19.72
CA PRO A 86 12.79 10.74 20.60
C PRO A 86 11.37 11.18 20.21
N TRP A 87 10.45 10.24 19.96
CA TRP A 87 9.10 10.55 19.48
C TRP A 87 8.30 11.41 20.45
N GLY A 88 8.42 11.12 21.75
CA GLY A 88 7.79 11.92 22.81
C GLY A 88 8.28 13.38 22.82
N ASP A 89 9.60 13.59 22.74
CA ASP A 89 10.20 14.93 22.75
C ASP A 89 9.81 15.75 21.51
N LEU A 90 9.67 15.08 20.36
CA LEU A 90 9.20 15.72 19.12
C LEU A 90 7.69 15.94 19.09
N GLY A 91 6.94 15.29 20.00
CA GLY A 91 5.49 15.27 20.03
C GLY A 91 4.89 14.56 18.81
N VAL A 92 5.52 13.47 18.36
CA VAL A 92 5.01 12.68 17.21
C VAL A 92 3.69 12.03 17.59
N ASP A 93 2.67 12.25 16.77
CA ASP A 93 1.35 11.64 16.94
C ASP A 93 1.27 10.29 16.22
N ILE A 94 1.67 10.26 14.94
CA ILE A 94 1.59 9.06 14.09
C ILE A 94 2.98 8.70 13.59
N VAL A 95 3.38 7.43 13.75
CA VAL A 95 4.53 6.86 13.05
C VAL A 95 4.03 6.03 11.86
N ILE A 96 4.61 6.28 10.69
CA ILE A 96 4.49 5.42 9.52
C ILE A 96 5.67 4.44 9.53
N GLU A 97 5.39 3.19 9.90
CA GLU A 97 6.37 2.10 9.97
C GLU A 97 6.49 1.43 8.60
N SER A 98 7.56 1.77 7.89
CA SER A 98 7.81 1.35 6.50
C SER A 98 9.19 0.74 6.27
N THR A 99 9.86 0.28 7.34
CA THR A 99 11.11 -0.48 7.26
C THR A 99 10.90 -1.90 6.69
N GLY A 100 9.71 -2.47 6.90
CA GLY A 100 9.40 -3.87 6.62
C GLY A 100 9.98 -4.86 7.65
N VAL A 101 10.67 -4.37 8.68
CA VAL A 101 11.24 -5.18 9.77
C VAL A 101 10.23 -5.33 10.90
N PHE A 102 9.68 -4.22 11.39
CA PHE A 102 8.77 -4.19 12.55
C PHE A 102 7.31 -4.40 12.13
N ARG A 103 7.00 -5.63 11.67
CA ARG A 103 5.67 -6.02 11.16
C ARG A 103 4.85 -6.85 12.14
N ASP A 104 5.17 -6.78 13.42
CA ASP A 104 4.39 -7.40 14.49
C ASP A 104 4.13 -6.41 15.62
N ARG A 105 3.18 -6.75 16.50
CA ARG A 105 2.82 -5.89 17.63
C ARG A 105 4.03 -5.54 18.48
N GLU A 106 4.90 -6.49 18.78
CA GLU A 106 6.05 -6.30 19.65
C GLU A 106 7.01 -5.25 19.06
N GLY A 107 7.39 -5.43 17.79
CA GLY A 107 8.25 -4.49 17.08
C GLY A 107 7.63 -3.11 16.92
N ALA A 108 6.38 -3.03 16.48
CA ALA A 108 5.69 -1.76 16.27
C ALA A 108 5.40 -1.00 17.59
N SER A 109 5.18 -1.72 18.69
CA SER A 109 4.93 -1.14 20.03
C SER A 109 6.14 -0.35 20.56
N LYS A 110 7.34 -0.60 20.05
CA LYS A 110 8.53 0.18 20.39
C LYS A 110 8.37 1.67 20.06
N HIS A 111 7.68 2.00 18.97
CA HIS A 111 7.35 3.40 18.64
C HIS A 111 6.42 4.05 19.66
N ILE A 112 5.45 3.29 20.18
CA ILE A 112 4.53 3.78 21.21
C ILE A 112 5.30 4.05 22.51
N LYS A 113 6.19 3.13 22.91
CA LYS A 113 7.06 3.33 24.08
C LYS A 113 7.99 4.54 23.94
N ALA A 114 8.49 4.79 22.74
CA ALA A 114 9.27 5.98 22.40
C ALA A 114 8.45 7.29 22.44
N GLY A 115 7.12 7.21 22.58
CA GLY A 115 6.23 8.36 22.82
C GLY A 115 5.28 8.70 21.67
N ALA A 116 5.24 7.91 20.58
CA ALA A 116 4.22 8.08 19.55
C ALA A 116 2.83 7.62 20.04
N LYS A 117 1.74 8.22 19.54
CA LYS A 117 0.38 7.83 19.93
C LYS A 117 -0.18 6.68 19.10
N LYS A 118 0.13 6.68 17.80
CA LYS A 118 -0.37 5.72 16.80
C LYS A 118 0.76 5.25 15.89
N VAL A 119 0.64 4.03 15.38
CA VAL A 119 1.54 3.44 14.39
C VAL A 119 0.75 2.87 13.23
N ILE A 120 1.12 3.23 12.01
CA ILE A 120 0.62 2.65 10.77
C ILE A 120 1.73 1.77 10.18
N ILE A 121 1.53 0.45 10.21
CA ILE A 121 2.43 -0.51 9.56
C ILE A 121 2.09 -0.52 8.07
N SER A 122 3.07 -0.16 7.23
CA SER A 122 2.91 -0.12 5.77
C SER A 122 3.11 -1.49 5.11
N ALA A 123 2.68 -2.58 5.78
CA ALA A 123 2.72 -3.95 5.27
C ALA A 123 1.71 -4.83 6.05
N PRO A 124 1.39 -6.05 5.58
CA PRO A 124 0.66 -7.02 6.38
C PRO A 124 1.39 -7.28 7.70
N ALA A 125 0.65 -7.14 8.80
CA ALA A 125 1.19 -7.25 10.14
C ALA A 125 0.78 -8.57 10.82
N LYS A 126 1.31 -8.78 12.02
CA LYS A 126 0.92 -9.87 12.91
C LYS A 126 0.58 -9.31 14.28
N GLY A 127 -0.66 -9.53 14.70
CA GLY A 127 -1.14 -9.17 16.03
C GLY A 127 -1.36 -7.66 16.18
N GLU A 128 -1.40 -6.90 15.09
CA GLU A 128 -1.93 -5.53 15.05
C GLU A 128 -3.35 -5.45 15.64
N ASP A 129 -3.80 -4.24 16.00
CA ASP A 129 -5.15 -4.04 16.55
C ASP A 129 -6.22 -4.22 15.46
N VAL A 130 -5.97 -3.64 14.28
CA VAL A 130 -6.87 -3.75 13.13
C VAL A 130 -6.06 -3.64 11.82
N THR A 131 -6.48 -4.37 10.80
CA THR A 131 -6.08 -4.13 9.42
C THR A 131 -7.15 -3.30 8.74
N VAL A 132 -6.75 -2.18 8.13
CA VAL A 132 -7.65 -1.25 7.43
C VAL A 132 -7.28 -1.17 5.95
N VAL A 133 -8.29 -1.21 5.10
CA VAL A 133 -8.20 -0.84 3.68
C VAL A 133 -9.22 0.26 3.43
N MET A 134 -8.74 1.43 2.97
CA MET A 134 -9.58 2.59 2.68
C MET A 134 -10.59 2.29 1.57
N GLY A 135 -11.83 2.78 1.72
CA GLY A 135 -12.99 2.47 0.89
C GLY A 135 -13.61 1.09 1.17
N VAL A 136 -13.14 0.36 2.18
CA VAL A 136 -13.59 -1.03 2.42
C VAL A 136 -14.10 -1.21 3.84
N ASN A 137 -13.25 -0.93 4.83
CA ASN A 137 -13.52 -1.21 6.24
C ASN A 137 -12.90 -0.18 7.22
N GLU A 138 -12.57 1.02 6.76
CA GLU A 138 -11.99 2.07 7.62
C GLU A 138 -12.87 2.44 8.82
N GLU A 139 -14.17 2.17 8.77
CA GLU A 139 -15.11 2.30 9.88
C GLU A 139 -14.84 1.34 11.04
N ASP A 140 -14.10 0.25 10.82
CA ASP A 140 -13.70 -0.69 11.88
C ASP A 140 -12.63 -0.09 12.81
N TYR A 141 -12.01 1.02 12.43
CA TYR A 141 -11.03 1.69 13.27
C TYR A 141 -11.68 2.36 14.49
N ASP A 142 -11.34 1.86 15.67
CA ASP A 142 -11.69 2.46 16.97
C ASP A 142 -10.49 3.28 17.52
N PRO A 143 -10.59 4.62 17.57
CA PRO A 143 -9.50 5.46 18.07
C PRO A 143 -9.14 5.21 19.54
N ALA A 144 -10.06 4.68 20.36
CA ALA A 144 -9.79 4.43 21.77
C ALA A 144 -8.96 3.17 22.00
N ASN A 145 -9.07 2.18 21.11
CA ASN A 145 -8.49 0.85 21.30
C ASN A 145 -7.43 0.48 20.25
N HIS A 146 -7.47 1.08 19.06
CA HIS A 146 -6.57 0.73 17.96
C HIS A 146 -5.41 1.73 17.89
N HIS A 147 -4.23 1.31 18.31
CA HIS A 147 -3.01 2.12 18.33
C HIS A 147 -1.98 1.67 17.30
N ILE A 148 -1.98 0.38 16.95
CA ILE A 148 -1.12 -0.22 15.94
C ILE A 148 -2.01 -0.78 14.85
N VAL A 149 -2.03 -0.09 13.71
CA VAL A 149 -2.91 -0.39 12.58
C VAL A 149 -2.05 -0.85 11.40
N SER A 150 -2.52 -1.84 10.65
CA SER A 150 -1.91 -2.22 9.37
C SER A 150 -2.70 -1.61 8.21
N ASN A 151 -2.01 -1.04 7.23
CA ASN A 151 -2.61 -0.64 5.95
C ASN A 151 -2.67 -1.80 4.93
N ALA A 152 -2.60 -3.05 5.42
CA ALA A 152 -2.53 -4.27 4.62
C ALA A 152 -1.34 -4.30 3.63
N SER A 153 -1.57 -4.79 2.41
CA SER A 153 -0.59 -4.77 1.31
C SER A 153 -1.14 -4.04 0.09
N CYS A 154 -0.27 -3.64 -0.83
CA CYS A 154 -0.68 -3.07 -2.12
C CYS A 154 -1.64 -3.99 -2.89
N THR A 155 -1.37 -5.30 -2.96
CA THR A 155 -2.28 -6.26 -3.61
C THR A 155 -3.62 -6.40 -2.87
N THR A 156 -3.64 -6.34 -1.53
CA THR A 156 -4.91 -6.34 -0.76
C THR A 156 -5.71 -5.08 -1.03
N ASN A 157 -5.06 -3.91 -1.06
CA ASN A 157 -5.70 -2.63 -1.40
C ASN A 157 -6.24 -2.64 -2.84
N CYS A 158 -5.63 -3.39 -3.77
CA CYS A 158 -6.17 -3.57 -5.12
C CYS A 158 -7.36 -4.54 -5.15
N LEU A 159 -7.25 -5.69 -4.50
CA LEU A 159 -8.26 -6.75 -4.58
C LEU A 159 -9.52 -6.45 -3.75
N ALA A 160 -9.38 -5.86 -2.56
CA ALA A 160 -10.49 -5.70 -1.63
C ALA A 160 -11.63 -4.80 -2.16
N PRO A 161 -11.38 -3.64 -2.80
CA PRO A 161 -12.43 -2.83 -3.41
C PRO A 161 -13.24 -3.60 -4.47
N VAL A 162 -12.57 -4.34 -5.36
CA VAL A 162 -13.24 -5.19 -6.37
C VAL A 162 -14.05 -6.29 -5.69
N ALA A 163 -13.46 -6.98 -4.71
CA ALA A 163 -14.11 -8.06 -3.99
C ALA A 163 -15.34 -7.58 -3.21
N LYS A 164 -15.30 -6.38 -2.61
CA LYS A 164 -16.44 -5.74 -1.92
C LYS A 164 -17.62 -5.59 -2.87
N VAL A 165 -17.41 -4.96 -4.02
CA VAL A 165 -18.47 -4.72 -5.02
C VAL A 165 -19.07 -6.05 -5.51
N VAL A 166 -18.23 -7.02 -5.87
CA VAL A 166 -18.71 -8.33 -6.36
C VAL A 166 -19.47 -9.08 -5.27
N LEU A 167 -18.96 -9.08 -4.03
CA LEU A 167 -19.63 -9.71 -2.88
C LEU A 167 -21.02 -9.11 -2.64
N GLU A 168 -21.12 -7.78 -2.58
CA GLU A 168 -22.39 -7.11 -2.28
C GLU A 168 -23.43 -7.25 -3.39
N LYS A 169 -23.01 -7.19 -4.66
CA LYS A 169 -23.94 -7.22 -5.80
C LYS A 169 -24.27 -8.64 -6.27
N LEU A 170 -23.27 -9.51 -6.37
CA LEU A 170 -23.39 -10.83 -6.99
C LEU A 170 -23.25 -12.00 -6.01
N GLY A 171 -22.71 -11.75 -4.81
CA GLY A 171 -22.30 -12.80 -3.88
C GLY A 171 -21.04 -13.52 -4.37
N VAL A 172 -20.23 -14.04 -3.43
CA VAL A 172 -19.03 -14.81 -3.74
C VAL A 172 -19.08 -16.15 -3.02
N LYS A 173 -19.01 -17.24 -3.79
CA LYS A 173 -18.91 -18.60 -3.27
C LYS A 173 -17.47 -18.98 -3.00
N LYS A 174 -16.58 -18.75 -3.98
CA LYS A 174 -15.12 -18.93 -3.85
C LYS A 174 -14.40 -18.17 -4.96
N GLY A 175 -13.11 -17.96 -4.82
CA GLY A 175 -12.31 -17.32 -5.85
C GLY A 175 -10.82 -17.62 -5.74
N LEU A 176 -10.15 -17.53 -6.88
CA LEU A 176 -8.70 -17.65 -6.99
C LEU A 176 -8.16 -16.40 -7.67
N MET A 177 -7.05 -15.88 -7.15
CA MET A 177 -6.39 -14.73 -7.73
C MET A 177 -4.92 -15.00 -8.03
N THR A 178 -4.43 -14.39 -9.10
CA THR A 178 -3.01 -14.28 -9.40
C THR A 178 -2.69 -12.80 -9.54
N THR A 179 -1.67 -12.31 -8.85
CA THR A 179 -1.11 -11.00 -9.22
C THR A 179 0.12 -11.18 -10.10
N VAL A 180 0.08 -10.60 -11.30
CA VAL A 180 1.29 -10.39 -12.10
C VAL A 180 1.89 -9.09 -11.58
N HIS A 181 3.00 -9.21 -10.87
CA HIS A 181 3.47 -8.16 -10.00
C HIS A 181 4.89 -7.75 -10.38
N SER A 182 5.14 -6.45 -10.47
CA SER A 182 6.48 -5.90 -10.60
C SER A 182 7.44 -6.43 -9.54
N TYR A 183 8.73 -6.51 -9.85
CA TYR A 183 9.71 -6.92 -8.85
C TYR A 183 9.83 -5.87 -7.74
N THR A 184 10.36 -6.27 -6.59
CA THR A 184 10.57 -5.39 -5.43
C THR A 184 11.99 -5.59 -4.89
N ASN A 185 12.36 -4.84 -3.85
CA ASN A 185 13.66 -4.99 -3.19
C ASN A 185 13.85 -6.34 -2.47
N ASP A 186 12.80 -7.14 -2.31
CA ASP A 186 12.90 -8.50 -1.76
C ASP A 186 13.53 -9.50 -2.76
N GLN A 187 13.45 -9.22 -4.06
CA GLN A 187 14.09 -10.02 -5.10
C GLN A 187 15.56 -9.64 -5.30
N ARG A 188 16.30 -10.47 -6.06
CA ARG A 188 17.71 -10.23 -6.38
C ARG A 188 17.90 -9.69 -7.79
N ILE A 189 18.83 -8.75 -7.95
CA ILE A 189 19.23 -8.24 -9.27
C ILE A 189 19.84 -9.37 -10.10
N LEU A 190 20.74 -10.15 -9.50
CA LEU A 190 21.35 -11.35 -10.07
C LEU A 190 21.13 -12.54 -9.13
N ASP A 191 21.31 -13.76 -9.64
CA ASP A 191 21.19 -14.98 -8.85
C ASP A 191 21.99 -14.88 -7.53
N GLY A 192 21.31 -15.04 -6.39
CA GLY A 192 21.89 -14.82 -5.07
C GLY A 192 21.13 -15.53 -3.95
N THR A 193 21.53 -15.31 -2.70
CA THR A 193 20.87 -15.97 -1.56
C THR A 193 19.51 -15.35 -1.26
N HIS A 194 18.49 -16.15 -0.98
CA HIS A 194 17.21 -15.67 -0.45
C HIS A 194 16.75 -16.63 0.64
N GLN A 195 16.54 -16.11 1.87
CA GLN A 195 16.44 -16.93 3.07
C GLN A 195 15.22 -17.88 3.09
N LYS A 196 14.15 -17.56 2.36
CA LYS A 196 12.85 -18.22 2.50
C LYS A 196 12.26 -18.77 1.20
N ASP A 197 12.75 -18.30 0.05
CA ASP A 197 12.15 -18.60 -1.26
C ASP A 197 13.24 -18.62 -2.33
N LEU A 198 13.65 -19.82 -2.76
CA LEU A 198 14.68 -20.02 -3.77
C LEU A 198 14.28 -19.51 -5.16
N ARG A 199 12.99 -19.28 -5.41
CA ARG A 199 12.55 -18.71 -6.69
C ARG A 199 12.88 -17.22 -6.73
N ARG A 200 12.70 -16.50 -5.62
CA ARG A 200 13.05 -15.07 -5.48
C ARG A 200 14.56 -14.80 -5.41
N ALA A 201 15.36 -15.86 -5.25
CA ALA A 201 16.81 -15.80 -5.35
C ALA A 201 17.31 -15.63 -6.79
N ARG A 202 16.46 -15.85 -7.81
CA ARG A 202 16.83 -15.73 -9.23
C ARG A 202 16.77 -14.29 -9.72
N ALA A 203 17.53 -13.97 -10.77
CA ALA A 203 17.60 -12.65 -11.38
C ALA A 203 16.21 -12.08 -11.72
N ALA A 204 15.81 -11.01 -11.02
CA ALA A 204 14.44 -10.48 -11.03
C ALA A 204 14.02 -9.89 -12.39
N ALA A 205 14.97 -9.25 -13.09
CA ALA A 205 14.71 -8.58 -14.36
C ALA A 205 14.77 -9.53 -15.58
N GLU A 206 15.03 -10.83 -15.36
CA GLU A 206 15.22 -11.82 -16.43
C GLU A 206 14.31 -13.06 -16.24
N SER A 207 13.28 -12.96 -15.38
CA SER A 207 12.47 -14.12 -15.00
C SER A 207 11.03 -13.78 -14.65
N ILE A 208 10.13 -14.71 -14.97
CA ILE A 208 8.79 -14.79 -14.36
C ILE A 208 8.91 -15.70 -13.13
N ILE A 209 8.71 -15.16 -11.93
CA ILE A 209 9.00 -15.84 -10.67
C ILE A 209 7.69 -16.14 -9.91
N PRO A 210 7.18 -17.38 -9.93
CA PRO A 210 5.97 -17.74 -9.19
C PRO A 210 6.25 -17.82 -7.68
N THR A 211 5.41 -17.20 -6.86
CA THR A 211 5.57 -17.19 -5.40
C THR A 211 4.22 -17.13 -4.69
N THR A 212 4.19 -17.49 -3.41
CA THR A 212 2.99 -17.37 -2.59
C THR A 212 2.71 -15.92 -2.22
N THR A 213 1.42 -15.56 -2.13
CA THR A 213 0.97 -14.27 -1.59
C THR A 213 -0.02 -14.47 -0.45
N GLY A 214 0.03 -13.57 0.54
CA GLY A 214 -0.96 -13.51 1.61
C GLY A 214 -2.18 -12.65 1.28
N ALA A 215 -2.17 -11.93 0.14
CA ALA A 215 -3.15 -10.87 -0.14
C ALA A 215 -4.60 -11.37 -0.15
N ALA A 216 -4.87 -12.48 -0.84
CA ALA A 216 -6.21 -13.08 -0.88
C ALA A 216 -6.71 -13.53 0.50
N LYS A 217 -5.81 -14.01 1.37
CA LYS A 217 -6.16 -14.37 2.76
C LYS A 217 -6.38 -13.11 3.61
N ALA A 218 -5.61 -12.05 3.36
CA ALA A 218 -5.74 -10.77 4.06
C ALA A 218 -7.04 -10.03 3.70
N VAL A 219 -7.64 -10.28 2.52
CA VAL A 219 -8.99 -9.77 2.21
C VAL A 219 -10.01 -10.22 3.25
N ALA A 220 -9.88 -11.43 3.81
CA ALA A 220 -10.78 -11.90 4.86
C ALA A 220 -10.65 -11.15 6.20
N LEU A 221 -9.60 -10.34 6.39
CA LEU A 221 -9.46 -9.48 7.56
C LEU A 221 -10.30 -8.20 7.44
N VAL A 222 -10.60 -7.78 6.21
CA VAL A 222 -11.35 -6.54 5.90
C VAL A 222 -12.73 -6.81 5.30
N LEU A 223 -12.96 -8.03 4.81
CA LEU A 223 -14.25 -8.55 4.33
C LEU A 223 -14.45 -9.95 4.93
N PRO A 224 -14.89 -10.06 6.20
CA PRO A 224 -14.99 -11.33 6.93
C PRO A 224 -15.83 -12.41 6.23
N GLU A 225 -16.82 -12.02 5.42
CA GLU A 225 -17.69 -12.89 4.63
C GLU A 225 -16.93 -13.70 3.56
N LEU A 226 -15.71 -13.27 3.22
CA LEU A 226 -14.81 -13.94 2.28
C LEU A 226 -13.80 -14.87 2.97
N LYS A 227 -13.89 -15.03 4.29
CA LYS A 227 -13.02 -15.94 5.06
C LYS A 227 -13.13 -17.37 4.55
N GLY A 228 -11.99 -17.90 4.12
CA GLY A 228 -11.89 -19.25 3.55
C GLY A 228 -12.39 -19.39 2.11
N LYS A 229 -12.90 -18.32 1.50
CA LYS A 229 -13.43 -18.32 0.12
C LYS A 229 -12.39 -17.92 -0.92
N LEU A 230 -11.38 -17.14 -0.53
CA LEU A 230 -10.34 -16.64 -1.44
C LEU A 230 -8.96 -17.21 -1.15
N ASN A 231 -8.23 -17.53 -2.21
CA ASN A 231 -6.81 -17.87 -2.17
C ASN A 231 -6.10 -17.35 -3.43
N GLY A 232 -4.77 -17.37 -3.46
CA GLY A 232 -4.06 -16.90 -4.63
C GLY A 232 -2.56 -17.04 -4.60
N MET A 233 -1.94 -16.59 -5.68
CA MET A 233 -0.50 -16.57 -5.87
C MET A 233 -0.03 -15.27 -6.52
N ALA A 234 1.28 -15.10 -6.64
CA ALA A 234 1.89 -14.02 -7.39
C ALA A 234 2.87 -14.58 -8.43
N MET A 235 2.98 -13.89 -9.56
CA MET A 235 4.04 -14.07 -10.54
C MET A 235 4.82 -12.76 -10.60
N ARG A 236 6.08 -12.76 -10.17
CA ARG A 236 6.92 -11.56 -10.27
C ARG A 236 7.47 -11.45 -11.68
N VAL A 237 7.40 -10.29 -12.29
CA VAL A 237 7.82 -10.07 -13.68
C VAL A 237 8.82 -8.92 -13.83
N PRO A 238 9.57 -8.85 -14.94
CA PRO A 238 10.57 -7.81 -15.23
C PRO A 238 10.04 -6.39 -15.48
N THR A 239 9.19 -5.87 -14.58
CA THR A 239 8.75 -4.48 -14.57
C THR A 239 9.06 -3.86 -13.21
N PRO A 240 9.46 -2.57 -13.15
CA PRO A 240 9.93 -1.93 -11.92
C PRO A 240 8.81 -1.40 -11.02
N THR A 241 7.64 -1.10 -11.59
CA THR A 241 6.43 -0.69 -10.85
C THR A 241 5.19 -0.98 -11.71
N VAL A 242 4.03 -0.80 -11.11
CA VAL A 242 2.72 -1.22 -11.59
C VAL A 242 2.58 -2.74 -11.63
N SER A 243 1.45 -3.20 -11.12
CA SER A 243 1.09 -4.59 -11.04
C SER A 243 -0.37 -4.75 -11.41
N VAL A 244 -0.79 -5.98 -11.63
CA VAL A 244 -2.16 -6.30 -11.98
C VAL A 244 -2.63 -7.50 -11.18
N VAL A 245 -3.87 -7.44 -10.72
CA VAL A 245 -4.62 -8.56 -10.16
C VAL A 245 -5.46 -9.15 -11.27
N ASP A 246 -5.31 -10.46 -11.48
CA ASP A 246 -6.28 -11.30 -12.16
C ASP A 246 -7.01 -12.10 -11.07
N VAL A 247 -8.32 -11.89 -10.93
CA VAL A 247 -9.15 -12.66 -10.01
C VAL A 247 -10.29 -13.33 -10.75
N THR A 248 -10.50 -14.61 -10.44
CA THR A 248 -11.65 -15.38 -10.91
C THR A 248 -12.51 -15.77 -9.71
N PHE A 249 -13.78 -15.36 -9.73
CA PHE A 249 -14.78 -15.69 -8.72
C PHE A 249 -15.78 -16.69 -9.30
N GLU A 250 -16.21 -17.65 -8.49
CA GLU A 250 -17.52 -18.29 -8.64
C GLU A 250 -18.52 -17.46 -7.83
N VAL A 251 -19.44 -16.79 -8.52
CA VAL A 251 -20.46 -15.91 -7.91
C VAL A 251 -21.74 -16.70 -7.61
N GLU A 252 -22.62 -16.15 -6.77
CA GLU A 252 -23.89 -16.82 -6.42
C GLU A 252 -24.99 -16.55 -7.44
N LYS A 253 -25.04 -15.33 -7.98
CA LYS A 253 -26.01 -14.87 -8.99
C LYS A 253 -25.42 -15.02 -10.40
N GLU A 254 -26.23 -15.51 -11.34
CA GLU A 254 -25.86 -15.48 -12.76
C GLU A 254 -25.70 -14.03 -13.23
N THR A 255 -24.76 -13.80 -14.14
CA THR A 255 -24.42 -12.44 -14.59
C THR A 255 -23.81 -12.46 -16.00
N THR A 256 -23.53 -11.28 -16.55
CA THR A 256 -22.80 -11.11 -17.82
C THR A 256 -21.61 -10.17 -17.64
N ALA A 257 -20.70 -10.13 -18.62
CA ALA A 257 -19.55 -9.21 -18.57
C ALA A 257 -20.01 -7.73 -18.51
N GLU A 258 -21.09 -7.39 -19.21
CA GLU A 258 -21.68 -6.05 -19.21
C GLU A 258 -22.23 -5.67 -17.83
N GLU A 259 -22.91 -6.59 -17.15
CA GLU A 259 -23.42 -6.36 -15.80
C GLU A 259 -22.28 -6.20 -14.78
N VAL A 260 -21.27 -7.07 -14.83
CA VAL A 260 -20.07 -6.99 -13.97
C VAL A 260 -19.35 -5.65 -14.17
N ASN A 261 -19.13 -5.25 -15.42
CA ASN A 261 -18.51 -3.97 -15.75
C ASN A 261 -19.36 -2.79 -15.26
N LYS A 262 -20.68 -2.85 -15.43
CA LYS A 262 -21.59 -1.81 -14.97
C LYS A 262 -21.50 -1.60 -13.45
N ILE A 263 -21.60 -2.66 -12.64
CA ILE A 263 -21.54 -2.53 -11.18
C ILE A 263 -20.19 -2.01 -10.68
N LEU A 264 -19.08 -2.40 -11.33
CA LEU A 264 -17.74 -1.93 -10.98
C LEU A 264 -17.54 -0.46 -11.36
N LYS A 265 -18.03 -0.06 -12.53
CA LYS A 265 -18.01 1.33 -12.98
C LYS A 265 -18.86 2.23 -12.07
N GLU A 266 -20.08 1.80 -11.73
CA GLU A 266 -20.96 2.53 -10.80
C GLU A 266 -20.31 2.72 -9.43
N ALA A 267 -19.66 1.68 -8.89
CA ALA A 267 -18.92 1.79 -7.63
C ALA A 267 -17.72 2.74 -7.73
N ALA A 268 -16.96 2.66 -8.84
CA ALA A 268 -15.80 3.53 -9.09
C ALA A 268 -16.18 5.02 -9.25
N GLU A 269 -17.33 5.31 -9.85
CA GLU A 269 -17.84 6.67 -10.05
C GLU A 269 -18.64 7.18 -8.83
N GLY A 270 -19.06 6.27 -7.95
CA GLY A 270 -19.88 6.53 -6.76
C GLY A 270 -19.11 6.32 -5.45
N GLU A 271 -19.47 5.28 -4.71
CA GLU A 271 -19.05 5.07 -3.31
C GLU A 271 -17.54 4.84 -3.13
N LEU A 272 -16.85 4.33 -4.15
CA LEU A 272 -15.41 4.05 -4.13
C LEU A 272 -14.60 5.08 -4.93
N LYS A 273 -15.17 6.25 -5.21
CA LYS A 273 -14.49 7.29 -5.99
C LYS A 273 -13.15 7.69 -5.35
N GLY A 274 -12.09 7.63 -6.15
CA GLY A 274 -10.71 7.90 -5.70
C GLY A 274 -9.97 6.67 -5.14
N ILE A 275 -10.69 5.58 -4.84
CA ILE A 275 -10.13 4.29 -4.41
C ILE A 275 -10.17 3.30 -5.57
N LEU A 276 -11.35 3.08 -6.17
CA LEU A 276 -11.58 2.25 -7.33
C LEU A 276 -11.69 3.12 -8.59
N GLY A 277 -11.02 2.70 -9.65
CA GLY A 277 -11.14 3.23 -11.00
C GLY A 277 -11.69 2.16 -11.95
N TYR A 278 -12.12 2.60 -13.12
CA TYR A 278 -12.57 1.75 -14.22
C TYR A 278 -12.08 2.36 -15.54
N SER A 279 -11.63 1.54 -16.47
CA SER A 279 -11.15 1.97 -17.78
C SER A 279 -11.59 1.00 -18.88
N GLU A 280 -12.01 1.55 -20.02
CA GLU A 280 -12.29 0.82 -21.27
C GLU A 280 -11.27 1.17 -22.36
N GLU A 281 -10.18 1.84 -21.96
CA GLU A 281 -9.08 2.17 -22.87
C GLU A 281 -8.09 0.99 -22.93
N PRO A 282 -7.50 0.70 -24.10
CA PRO A 282 -6.56 -0.41 -24.27
C PRO A 282 -5.16 -0.07 -23.71
N LEU A 283 -5.07 0.12 -22.40
CA LEU A 283 -3.88 0.54 -21.67
C LEU A 283 -3.00 -0.65 -21.25
N VAL A 284 -1.75 -0.35 -20.89
CA VAL A 284 -0.78 -1.32 -20.36
C VAL A 284 -0.15 -0.81 -19.06
N SER A 285 0.68 -1.64 -18.42
CA SER A 285 1.27 -1.36 -17.10
C SER A 285 1.81 0.07 -16.92
N ILE A 286 2.58 0.61 -17.88
CA ILE A 286 3.24 1.91 -17.71
C ILE A 286 2.25 3.08 -17.64
N ASP A 287 1.05 2.93 -18.17
CA ASP A 287 0.03 3.99 -18.22
C ASP A 287 -0.60 4.24 -16.85
N TYR A 288 -0.56 3.25 -15.95
CA TYR A 288 -1.04 3.37 -14.57
C TYR A 288 0.04 3.83 -13.60
N ARG A 289 1.25 4.12 -14.09
CA ARG A 289 2.35 4.58 -13.24
C ARG A 289 1.98 5.92 -12.61
N LYS A 290 2.17 6.02 -11.30
CA LYS A 290 1.81 7.21 -10.50
C LYS A 290 0.29 7.44 -10.39
N ASP A 291 -0.54 6.45 -10.74
CA ASP A 291 -1.98 6.53 -10.47
C ASP A 291 -2.22 6.41 -8.96
N PRO A 292 -2.95 7.37 -8.33
CA PRO A 292 -3.16 7.37 -6.89
C PRO A 292 -4.26 6.41 -6.45
N ARG A 293 -5.03 5.78 -7.36
CA ARG A 293 -6.11 4.85 -6.99
C ARG A 293 -5.54 3.51 -6.53
N SER A 294 -6.28 2.81 -5.67
CA SER A 294 -5.87 1.51 -5.16
C SER A 294 -6.05 0.38 -6.17
N SER A 295 -7.06 0.52 -7.02
CA SER A 295 -7.50 -0.50 -7.97
C SER A 295 -8.11 0.19 -9.19
N ILE A 296 -7.72 -0.22 -10.40
CA ILE A 296 -8.31 0.29 -11.64
C ILE A 296 -8.74 -0.91 -12.48
N VAL A 297 -10.05 -1.12 -12.64
CA VAL A 297 -10.61 -2.25 -13.39
C VAL A 297 -10.35 -2.05 -14.89
N ASP A 298 -9.85 -3.10 -15.53
CA ASP A 298 -9.70 -3.20 -16.97
C ASP A 298 -10.98 -3.81 -17.55
N GLY A 299 -11.89 -2.94 -17.99
CA GLY A 299 -13.23 -3.31 -18.45
C GLY A 299 -13.22 -4.13 -19.75
N LEU A 300 -12.16 -4.02 -20.56
CA LEU A 300 -12.00 -4.80 -21.79
C LEU A 300 -11.64 -6.27 -21.51
N SER A 301 -11.13 -6.55 -20.31
CA SER A 301 -10.61 -7.86 -19.92
C SER A 301 -11.59 -8.69 -19.06
N THR A 302 -12.78 -8.17 -18.78
CA THR A 302 -13.82 -8.89 -18.03
C THR A 302 -14.34 -10.08 -18.83
N MET A 303 -14.34 -11.27 -18.23
CA MET A 303 -14.84 -12.49 -18.87
C MET A 303 -15.81 -13.21 -17.97
N VAL A 304 -16.87 -13.76 -18.55
CA VAL A 304 -17.88 -14.53 -17.82
C VAL A 304 -18.15 -15.85 -18.54
N ILE A 305 -18.15 -16.94 -17.78
CA ILE A 305 -18.59 -18.28 -18.21
C ILE A 305 -19.53 -18.80 -17.12
N ASP A 306 -20.83 -18.83 -17.40
CA ASP A 306 -21.85 -19.16 -16.40
C ASP A 306 -21.67 -18.29 -15.13
N LYS A 307 -21.50 -18.87 -13.95
CA LYS A 307 -21.24 -18.15 -12.70
C LYS A 307 -19.76 -17.91 -12.42
N MET A 308 -18.87 -18.19 -13.37
CA MET A 308 -17.45 -17.85 -13.24
C MET A 308 -17.17 -16.49 -13.86
N VAL A 309 -16.70 -15.55 -13.05
CA VAL A 309 -16.40 -14.17 -13.44
C VAL A 309 -14.90 -13.93 -13.26
N LYS A 310 -14.20 -13.56 -14.33
CA LYS A 310 -12.82 -13.09 -14.31
C LYS A 310 -12.80 -11.57 -14.42
N ILE A 311 -12.09 -10.92 -13.50
CA ILE A 311 -11.85 -9.48 -13.48
C ILE A 311 -10.34 -9.23 -13.43
N VAL A 312 -9.88 -8.28 -14.23
CA VAL A 312 -8.51 -7.78 -14.23
C VAL A 312 -8.50 -6.37 -13.65
N SER A 313 -7.58 -6.10 -12.73
CA SER A 313 -7.44 -4.77 -12.14
C SER A 313 -6.00 -4.37 -11.90
N TRP A 314 -5.62 -3.22 -12.45
CA TRP A 314 -4.31 -2.61 -12.33
C TRP A 314 -4.16 -1.85 -11.02
N TYR A 315 -2.91 -1.68 -10.58
CA TYR A 315 -2.54 -0.83 -9.45
C TYR A 315 -1.06 -0.46 -9.55
N ASP A 316 -0.73 0.81 -9.31
CA ASP A 316 0.65 1.17 -8.98
C ASP A 316 0.95 0.68 -7.56
N ASN A 317 1.69 -0.42 -7.47
CA ASN A 317 1.97 -1.09 -6.21
C ASN A 317 2.80 -0.26 -5.23
N GLU A 318 3.35 0.88 -5.67
CA GLU A 318 4.05 1.82 -4.80
C GLU A 318 3.26 3.11 -4.61
N TRP A 319 2.73 3.71 -5.68
CA TRP A 319 2.09 5.03 -5.62
C TRP A 319 0.71 5.00 -4.98
N GLY A 320 -0.22 4.22 -5.56
CA GLY A 320 -1.58 4.09 -5.03
C GLY A 320 -1.58 3.58 -3.59
N TYR A 321 -0.67 2.65 -3.28
CA TYR A 321 -0.49 2.18 -1.90
C TYR A 321 0.02 3.26 -0.93
N SER A 322 0.98 4.08 -1.37
CA SER A 322 1.49 5.19 -0.55
C SER A 322 0.41 6.25 -0.31
N ALA A 323 -0.43 6.51 -1.31
CA ALA A 323 -1.61 7.36 -1.16
C ALA A 323 -2.58 6.81 -0.11
N ARG A 324 -2.80 5.48 -0.06
CA ARG A 324 -3.61 4.86 1.01
C ARG A 324 -3.02 5.00 2.40
N VAL A 325 -1.70 4.95 2.54
CA VAL A 325 -1.03 5.21 3.83
C VAL A 325 -1.30 6.66 4.29
N VAL A 326 -1.24 7.62 3.37
CA VAL A 326 -1.56 9.03 3.66
C VAL A 326 -3.04 9.19 4.02
N ASP A 327 -3.95 8.60 3.25
CA ASP A 327 -5.39 8.64 3.53
C ASP A 327 -5.75 8.03 4.88
N LEU A 328 -5.13 6.90 5.24
CA LEU A 328 -5.33 6.27 6.55
C LEU A 328 -4.80 7.16 7.68
N ALA A 329 -3.65 7.81 7.50
CA ALA A 329 -3.13 8.76 8.49
C ALA A 329 -4.07 9.97 8.67
N LYS A 330 -4.62 10.51 7.57
CA LYS A 330 -5.64 11.57 7.61
C LYS A 330 -6.92 11.10 8.32
N TYR A 331 -7.36 9.87 8.04
CA TYR A 331 -8.54 9.29 8.64
C TYR A 331 -8.37 9.12 10.16
N ILE A 332 -7.27 8.51 10.61
CA ILE A 332 -6.91 8.37 12.03
C ILE A 332 -6.89 9.75 12.72
N ALA A 333 -6.22 10.72 12.11
CA ALA A 333 -6.19 12.10 12.60
C ALA A 333 -7.60 12.71 12.78
N SER A 334 -8.51 12.45 11.84
CA SER A 334 -9.89 12.95 11.88
C SER A 334 -10.77 12.30 12.95
N LYS A 335 -10.46 11.06 13.35
CA LYS A 335 -11.21 10.30 14.36
C LYS A 335 -10.73 10.56 15.79
N GLY A 336 -9.49 11.03 15.95
CA GLY A 336 -8.86 11.25 17.23
C GLY A 336 -7.65 10.34 17.44
N LEU A 337 -6.66 10.87 18.15
CA LEU A 337 -5.36 10.26 18.44
C LEU A 337 -5.27 9.79 19.89
#